data_AF-A0A349J7D5-F1
#
_entry.id   AF-A0A349J7D5-F1
#
_cell.length_a   1.000
_cell.length_b   1.000
_cell.length_c   1.000
_cell.angle_alpha   90.00
_cell.angle_beta   90.00
_cell.angle_gamma   90.00
#
_symmetry.space_group_name_H-M   'P 1'
#
loop_
_entity.id
_entity.type
_entity.pdbx_description
1 polymer ?
#
loop_
_entity_poly.entity_id
_entity_poly.type
_entity_poly.pdbx_seq_one_letter_code
_entity_poly.pdbx_strand_id
1 'polypeptide(L)'
;MRPTFLLALIAAILLLPGCSDERIFDPDRQQSEDPEEIETRKEVAALASGAKTDDPEHSAAYDKAINSLILRGSKVETRLIDTLRSSPDAATRIGCVEVLTAIATKASIEHLVAVLDDEAPLVAQRSDIALRTLTGQRMIPEAGQPAKEGLPPVPVRPASDLAMDAEERAWAAWHAQHKAELKAAWERWWVANKAGFTLK
;
A
#
# COMPACT_ATOMS: atom_id res chain seq x y z
N MET A 1 15.79 -72.10 -38.76
CA MET A 1 14.58 -71.25 -38.81
C MET A 1 14.99 -69.82 -38.49
N ARG A 2 14.54 -68.90 -39.33
CA ARG A 2 14.76 -67.44 -39.39
C ARG A 2 14.46 -66.70 -38.05
N PRO A 3 14.83 -65.41 -37.87
CA PRO A 3 15.96 -64.66 -38.47
C PRO A 3 16.62 -63.57 -37.56
N THR A 4 17.84 -63.17 -37.94
CA THR A 4 18.46 -61.82 -38.05
C THR A 4 18.17 -60.63 -37.10
N PHE A 5 19.24 -59.83 -36.99
CA PHE A 5 19.34 -58.35 -36.93
C PHE A 5 19.29 -57.73 -35.52
N LEU A 6 20.10 -56.74 -35.12
CA LEU A 6 21.16 -55.92 -35.72
C LEU A 6 21.63 -54.94 -34.59
N LEU A 7 22.80 -54.33 -34.77
CA LEU A 7 23.30 -53.08 -34.12
C LEU A 7 23.73 -53.17 -32.64
N ALA A 8 25.02 -53.01 -32.35
CA ALA A 8 25.76 -51.73 -32.17
C ALA A 8 25.45 -51.10 -30.79
N LEU A 9 26.35 -50.49 -30.03
CA LEU A 9 27.53 -49.71 -30.37
C LEU A 9 28.36 -49.53 -29.08
N ILE A 10 29.66 -49.37 -29.25
CA ILE A 10 30.66 -48.95 -28.25
C ILE A 10 30.38 -47.51 -27.75
N ALA A 11 30.55 -47.25 -26.45
CA ALA A 11 30.98 -45.96 -25.87
C ALA A 11 31.52 -46.24 -24.45
N ALA A 12 32.81 -46.18 -24.12
CA ALA A 12 33.77 -45.07 -24.22
C ALA A 12 33.33 -43.80 -23.47
N ILE A 13 33.79 -43.70 -22.22
CA ILE A 13 34.38 -42.53 -21.51
C ILE A 13 33.82 -41.15 -21.88
N LEU A 14 33.40 -40.37 -20.86
CA LEU A 14 33.83 -38.99 -20.67
C LEU A 14 33.48 -38.49 -19.25
N LEU A 15 34.54 -38.20 -18.49
CA LEU A 15 34.54 -37.37 -17.29
C LEU A 15 33.94 -36.00 -17.65
N LEU A 16 32.87 -35.60 -16.95
CA LEU A 16 32.44 -34.21 -16.93
C LEU A 16 32.93 -33.57 -15.63
N PRO A 17 33.67 -32.45 -15.70
CA PRO A 17 33.91 -31.62 -14.53
C PRO A 17 32.59 -30.93 -14.20
N GLY A 18 31.94 -31.39 -13.13
CA GLY A 18 30.89 -30.62 -12.51
C GLY A 18 31.51 -29.36 -11.93
N CYS A 19 31.27 -28.21 -12.56
CA CYS A 19 31.45 -26.91 -11.92
C CYS A 19 30.54 -26.86 -10.69
N SER A 20 31.07 -27.31 -9.56
CA SER A 20 30.49 -27.04 -8.25
C SER A 20 30.73 -25.57 -7.97
N ASP A 21 29.73 -24.74 -8.30
CA ASP A 21 29.56 -23.45 -7.64
C ASP A 21 29.16 -23.77 -6.19
N GLU A 22 30.16 -24.15 -5.39
CA GLU A 22 30.03 -24.29 -3.95
C GLU A 22 29.71 -22.90 -3.40
N ARG A 23 28.42 -22.59 -3.33
CA ARG A 23 27.94 -21.62 -2.37
C ARG A 23 28.25 -22.20 -1.01
N ILE A 24 29.43 -21.84 -0.49
CA ILE A 24 29.80 -22.03 0.90
C ILE A 24 28.72 -21.33 1.71
N PHE A 25 27.78 -22.11 2.21
CA PHE A 25 26.81 -21.65 3.19
C PHE A 25 27.62 -21.44 4.46
N ASP A 26 27.99 -20.19 4.71
CA ASP A 26 28.65 -19.78 5.95
C ASP A 26 27.54 -19.49 6.98
N PRO A 27 27.27 -20.42 7.92
CA PRO A 27 26.22 -20.24 8.92
C PRO A 27 26.54 -19.12 9.92
N ASP A 28 27.79 -18.65 9.97
CA ASP A 28 28.25 -17.57 10.85
C ASP A 28 28.33 -16.21 10.13
N ARG A 29 27.97 -16.15 8.84
CA ARG A 29 27.80 -14.87 8.15
C ARG A 29 26.55 -14.18 8.71
N GLN A 30 26.74 -13.42 9.79
CA GLN A 30 25.77 -12.42 10.22
C GLN A 30 25.40 -11.62 8.98
N GLN A 31 24.15 -11.78 8.51
CA GLN A 31 23.57 -10.86 7.54
C GLN A 31 23.58 -9.50 8.23
N SER A 32 24.62 -8.70 7.96
CA SER A 32 24.61 -7.30 8.32
C SER A 32 23.38 -6.71 7.64
N GLU A 33 22.40 -6.24 8.44
CA GLU A 33 21.22 -5.57 7.89
C GLU A 33 21.70 -4.48 6.92
N ASP A 34 21.07 -4.44 5.74
CA ASP A 34 21.35 -3.43 4.73
C ASP A 34 21.16 -2.03 5.34
N PRO A 35 22.20 -1.16 5.34
CA PRO A 35 22.08 0.20 5.86
C PRO A 35 20.91 0.99 5.27
N GLU A 36 20.57 0.77 3.99
CA GLU A 36 19.42 1.44 3.38
C GLU A 36 18.10 0.99 3.99
N GLU A 37 17.95 -0.29 4.31
CA GLU A 37 16.77 -0.88 4.93
C GLU A 37 16.61 -0.40 6.38
N ILE A 38 17.72 -0.25 7.11
CA ILE A 38 17.72 0.32 8.46
C ILE A 38 17.19 1.76 8.42
N GLU A 39 17.68 2.58 7.49
CA GLU A 39 17.24 3.97 7.36
C GLU A 39 15.78 4.07 6.91
N THR A 40 15.34 3.24 5.96
CA THR A 40 13.92 3.17 5.59
C THR A 40 13.05 2.81 6.78
N ARG A 41 13.46 1.87 7.63
CA ARG A 41 12.70 1.51 8.84
C ARG A 41 12.59 2.67 9.82
N LYS A 42 13.66 3.45 10.00
CA LYS A 42 13.64 4.65 10.85
C LYS A 42 12.70 5.73 10.30
N GLU A 43 12.75 5.97 8.99
CA GLU A 43 11.87 6.93 8.32
C GLU A 43 10.40 6.51 8.42
N VAL A 44 10.10 5.23 8.21
CA VAL A 44 8.75 4.69 8.39
C VAL A 44 8.29 4.83 9.84
N ALA A 45 9.14 4.57 10.82
CA ALA A 45 8.81 4.78 12.23
C ALA A 45 8.56 6.26 12.56
N ALA A 46 9.27 7.18 11.90
CA ALA A 46 9.09 8.62 12.09
C ALA A 46 7.74 9.14 11.59
N LEU A 47 7.01 8.38 10.75
CA LEU A 47 5.63 8.72 10.34
C LEU A 47 4.66 8.81 11.53
N ALA A 48 4.93 8.11 12.64
CA ALA A 48 4.14 8.22 13.86
C ALA A 48 4.12 9.66 14.44
N SER A 49 5.10 10.49 14.08
CA SER A 49 5.15 11.90 14.48
C SER A 49 3.95 12.70 13.96
N GLY A 50 3.27 12.21 12.92
CA GLY A 50 2.04 12.80 12.38
C GLY A 50 0.86 12.85 13.37
N ALA A 51 0.95 12.15 14.51
CA ALA A 51 -0.03 12.24 15.58
C ALA A 51 0.00 13.57 16.36
N LYS A 52 1.08 14.36 16.24
CA LYS A 52 1.35 15.58 17.02
C LYS A 52 1.87 16.72 16.16
N THR A 53 1.15 17.05 15.08
CA THR A 53 1.58 18.08 14.12
C THR A 53 1.44 19.51 14.63
N ASP A 54 0.81 19.69 15.80
CA ASP A 54 0.79 20.95 16.54
C ASP A 54 2.13 21.28 17.22
N ASP A 55 2.97 20.26 17.44
CA ASP A 55 4.35 20.43 17.88
C ASP A 55 5.29 20.61 16.66
N PRO A 56 6.06 21.72 16.59
CA PRO A 56 6.93 21.98 15.45
C PRO A 56 8.00 20.91 15.19
N GLU A 57 8.52 20.25 16.24
CA GLU A 57 9.56 19.23 16.08
C GLU A 57 8.97 17.94 15.48
N HIS A 58 7.81 17.51 15.96
CA HIS A 58 7.11 16.35 15.41
C HIS A 58 6.61 16.62 13.99
N SER A 59 6.12 17.83 13.71
CA SER A 59 5.75 18.26 12.36
C SER A 59 6.94 18.19 11.39
N ALA A 60 8.09 18.76 11.78
CA ALA A 60 9.31 18.70 10.97
C ALA A 60 9.83 17.27 10.77
N ALA A 61 9.73 16.42 11.80
CA ALA A 61 10.12 15.01 11.71
C ALA A 61 9.23 14.23 10.74
N TYR A 62 7.91 14.45 10.80
CA TYR A 62 6.93 13.87 9.89
C TYR A 62 7.21 14.30 8.44
N ASP A 63 7.34 15.60 8.18
CA ASP A 63 7.62 16.14 6.84
C ASP A 63 8.93 15.60 6.27
N LYS A 64 9.98 15.51 7.11
CA LYS A 64 11.27 14.93 6.70
C LYS A 64 11.11 13.46 6.31
N ALA A 65 10.35 12.68 7.09
CA ALA A 65 10.09 11.27 6.80
C ALA A 65 9.33 11.09 5.49
N ILE A 66 8.24 11.82 5.30
CA ILE A 66 7.44 11.82 4.07
C ILE A 66 8.32 12.13 2.86
N ASN A 67 9.08 13.22 2.91
CA ASN A 67 9.94 13.63 1.79
C ASN A 67 11.02 12.60 1.48
N SER A 68 11.67 12.02 2.50
CA SER A 68 12.71 11.00 2.28
C SER A 68 12.15 9.74 1.64
N LEU A 69 11.00 9.25 2.13
CA LEU A 69 10.36 8.05 1.60
C LEU A 69 9.86 8.26 0.17
N ILE A 70 9.31 9.44 -0.15
CA ILE A 70 8.93 9.81 -1.52
C ILE A 70 10.15 9.80 -2.46
N LEU A 71 11.27 10.36 -2.03
CA LEU A 71 12.51 10.40 -2.82
C LEU A 71 13.07 9.00 -3.13
N ARG A 72 12.83 8.02 -2.25
CA ARG A 72 13.20 6.61 -2.50
C ARG A 72 12.29 5.93 -3.53
N GLY A 73 11.10 6.49 -3.79
CA GLY A 73 10.16 6.00 -4.80
C GLY A 73 9.66 4.59 -4.52
N SER A 74 9.42 3.81 -5.57
CA SER A 74 8.86 2.44 -5.46
C SER A 74 9.73 1.44 -4.70
N LYS A 75 10.99 1.76 -4.40
CA LYS A 75 11.88 0.88 -3.63
C LYS A 75 11.38 0.60 -2.21
N VAL A 76 10.67 1.55 -1.60
CA VAL A 76 10.13 1.42 -0.24
C VAL A 76 8.70 0.88 -0.21
N GLU A 77 8.09 0.65 -1.37
CA GLU A 77 6.67 0.35 -1.50
C GLU A 77 6.26 -0.89 -0.70
N THR A 78 6.99 -2.00 -0.81
CA THR A 78 6.70 -3.23 -0.06
C THR A 78 6.68 -2.98 1.45
N ARG A 79 7.68 -2.24 1.97
CA ARG A 79 7.78 -1.91 3.39
C ARG A 79 6.61 -1.04 3.85
N LEU A 80 6.22 -0.06 3.05
CA LEU A 80 5.07 0.80 3.33
C LEU A 80 3.76 0.02 3.33
N ILE A 81 3.56 -0.90 2.37
CA ILE A 81 2.38 -1.76 2.31
C ILE A 81 2.30 -2.67 3.54
N ASP A 82 3.41 -3.29 3.93
CA ASP A 82 3.46 -4.14 5.12
C ASP A 82 3.14 -3.34 6.38
N THR A 83 3.68 -2.12 6.47
CA THR A 83 3.43 -1.21 7.61
C THR A 83 1.99 -0.73 7.64
N LEU A 84 1.41 -0.36 6.49
CA LEU A 84 0.02 0.06 6.37
C LEU A 84 -0.94 -1.02 6.89
N ARG A 85 -0.63 -2.30 6.67
CA ARG A 85 -1.48 -3.42 7.12
C ARG A 85 -1.28 -3.81 8.58
N SER A 86 -0.09 -3.60 9.14
CA SER A 86 0.30 -4.19 10.43
C SER A 86 0.53 -3.18 11.54
N SER A 87 0.74 -1.90 11.22
CA SER A 87 0.97 -0.89 12.24
C SER A 87 -0.28 -0.65 13.08
N PRO A 88 -0.19 -0.72 14.43
CA PRO A 88 -1.30 -0.33 15.29
C PRO A 88 -1.50 1.19 15.33
N ASP A 89 -0.49 1.97 14.95
CA ASP A 89 -0.52 3.42 15.01
C ASP A 89 -1.17 4.02 13.75
N ALA A 90 -2.29 4.71 13.95
CA ALA A 90 -3.07 5.30 12.85
C ALA A 90 -2.30 6.42 12.13
N ALA A 91 -1.46 7.21 12.82
CA ALA A 91 -0.67 8.26 12.19
C ALA A 91 0.37 7.67 11.22
N THR A 92 1.02 6.58 11.59
CA THR A 92 1.91 5.81 10.72
C THR A 92 1.14 5.30 9.50
N ARG A 93 -0.07 4.74 9.67
CA ARG A 93 -0.90 4.28 8.54
C ARG A 93 -1.31 5.43 7.61
N ILE A 94 -1.66 6.60 8.16
CA ILE A 94 -1.93 7.82 7.38
C ILE A 94 -0.71 8.22 6.55
N GLY A 95 0.47 8.30 7.17
CA GLY A 95 1.71 8.61 6.46
C GLY A 95 2.03 7.59 5.37
N CYS A 96 1.78 6.30 5.60
CA CYS A 96 1.93 5.29 4.55
C CYS A 96 1.01 5.55 3.35
N VAL A 97 -0.27 5.90 3.60
CA VAL A 97 -1.21 6.27 2.52
C VAL A 97 -0.70 7.49 1.75
N GLU A 98 -0.22 8.52 2.43
CA GLU A 98 0.30 9.74 1.78
C GLU A 98 1.50 9.45 0.89
N VAL A 99 2.48 8.69 1.39
CA VAL A 99 3.66 8.31 0.60
C VAL A 99 3.28 7.41 -0.58
N LEU A 100 2.43 6.39 -0.38
CA LEU A 100 1.98 5.52 -1.48
C LEU A 100 1.21 6.29 -2.55
N THR A 101 0.45 7.31 -2.15
CA THR A 101 -0.23 8.23 -3.09
C THR A 101 0.77 9.02 -3.92
N ALA A 102 1.84 9.51 -3.30
CA ALA A 102 2.88 10.29 -3.99
C ALA A 102 3.78 9.44 -4.89
N ILE A 103 4.11 8.20 -4.48
CA ILE A 103 4.84 7.24 -5.33
C ILE A 103 3.96 6.85 -6.54
N ALA A 104 2.64 6.79 -6.35
CA ALA A 104 1.65 6.59 -7.38
C ALA A 104 1.94 5.34 -8.24
N THR A 105 1.99 4.15 -7.63
CA THR A 105 2.06 2.91 -8.40
C THR A 105 0.70 2.25 -8.57
N LYS A 106 0.58 1.43 -9.61
CA LYS A 106 -0.60 0.60 -9.82
C LYS A 106 -0.78 -0.45 -8.73
N ALA A 107 0.33 -0.96 -8.17
CA ALA A 107 0.32 -1.97 -7.13
C ALA A 107 -0.25 -1.45 -5.81
N SER A 108 -0.04 -0.16 -5.51
CA SER A 108 -0.57 0.49 -4.31
C SER A 108 -2.11 0.54 -4.26
N ILE A 109 -2.80 0.53 -5.41
CA ILE A 109 -4.26 0.68 -5.47
C ILE A 109 -4.98 -0.43 -4.67
N GLU A 110 -4.59 -1.70 -4.83
CA GLU A 110 -5.22 -2.81 -4.08
C GLU A 110 -5.05 -2.65 -2.57
N HIS A 111 -3.94 -2.05 -2.13
CA HIS A 111 -3.62 -1.87 -0.72
C HIS A 111 -4.30 -0.64 -0.11
N LEU A 112 -4.50 0.41 -0.90
CA LEU A 112 -5.34 1.54 -0.54
C LEU A 112 -6.81 1.09 -0.40
N VAL A 113 -7.34 0.30 -1.34
CA VAL A 113 -8.69 -0.27 -1.23
C VAL A 113 -8.85 -1.11 0.04
N ALA A 114 -7.81 -1.88 0.39
CA ALA A 114 -7.86 -2.77 1.55
C ALA A 114 -8.06 -2.06 2.90
N VAL A 115 -7.70 -0.77 3.01
CA VAL A 115 -7.83 0.04 4.24
C VAL A 115 -9.03 1.00 4.23
N LEU A 116 -9.97 0.85 3.29
CA LEU A 116 -11.20 1.63 3.29
C LEU A 116 -12.16 1.28 4.43
N ASP A 117 -11.93 0.17 5.13
CA ASP A 117 -12.65 -0.26 6.33
C ASP A 117 -11.82 -0.18 7.61
N ASP A 118 -10.70 0.55 7.57
CA ASP A 118 -9.81 0.78 8.72
C ASP A 118 -10.57 1.25 9.96
N GLU A 119 -10.14 0.80 11.14
CA GLU A 119 -10.74 1.17 12.42
C GLU A 119 -10.61 2.66 12.72
N ALA A 120 -9.55 3.31 12.22
CA ALA A 120 -9.32 4.74 12.30
C ALA A 120 -9.95 5.39 11.05
N PRO A 121 -11.09 6.11 11.19
CA PRO A 121 -11.81 6.64 10.03
C PRO A 121 -10.96 7.55 9.16
N LEU A 122 -10.02 8.29 9.76
CA LEU A 122 -9.13 9.19 9.02
C LEU A 122 -8.19 8.44 8.06
N VAL A 123 -7.74 7.22 8.39
CA VAL A 123 -6.96 6.37 7.46
C VAL A 123 -7.80 6.04 6.23
N ALA A 124 -9.05 5.60 6.45
CA ALA A 124 -9.98 5.29 5.37
C ALA A 124 -10.32 6.53 4.51
N GLN A 125 -10.49 7.70 5.13
CA GLN A 125 -10.73 8.95 4.41
C GLN A 125 -9.57 9.30 3.48
N ARG A 126 -8.35 9.24 4.01
CA ARG A 126 -7.12 9.51 3.26
C ARG A 126 -6.96 8.51 2.12
N SER A 127 -7.32 7.25 2.34
CA SER A 127 -7.31 6.23 1.29
C SER A 127 -8.35 6.50 0.19
N ASP A 128 -9.58 6.88 0.52
CA ASP A 128 -10.57 7.26 -0.50
C ASP A 128 -10.13 8.50 -1.30
N ILE A 129 -9.53 9.50 -0.64
CA ILE A 129 -8.89 10.64 -1.32
C ILE A 129 -7.79 10.15 -2.27
N ALA A 130 -6.87 9.31 -1.79
CA ALA A 130 -5.77 8.76 -2.58
C ALA A 130 -6.26 8.03 -3.82
N LEU A 131 -7.25 7.14 -3.66
CA LEU A 131 -7.84 6.40 -4.76
C LEU A 131 -8.49 7.33 -5.78
N ARG A 132 -9.25 8.35 -5.34
CA ARG A 132 -9.80 9.39 -6.23
C ARG A 132 -8.71 10.13 -7.00
N THR A 133 -7.62 10.49 -6.34
CA THR A 133 -6.47 11.17 -6.96
C THR A 133 -5.81 10.30 -8.02
N LEU A 134 -5.49 9.04 -7.70
CA LEU A 134 -4.76 8.13 -8.59
C LEU A 134 -5.60 7.66 -9.79
N THR A 135 -6.91 7.52 -9.61
CA THR A 135 -7.79 6.91 -10.61
C THR A 135 -8.67 7.93 -11.34
N GLY A 136 -8.93 9.09 -10.72
CA GLY A 136 -9.98 10.03 -11.12
C GLY A 136 -11.39 9.48 -10.92
N GLN A 137 -11.55 8.31 -10.28
CA GLN A 137 -12.83 7.67 -10.04
C GLN A 137 -13.38 8.08 -8.68
N ARG A 138 -14.70 8.27 -8.59
CA ARG A 138 -15.41 8.58 -7.34
C ARG A 138 -16.49 7.54 -7.05
N MET A 139 -16.46 6.95 -5.85
CA MET A 139 -17.50 6.05 -5.35
C MET A 139 -18.59 6.82 -4.60
N ILE A 140 -18.20 7.72 -3.70
CA ILE A 140 -19.13 8.48 -2.87
C ILE A 140 -19.73 9.66 -3.66
N PRO A 141 -21.07 9.80 -3.77
CA PRO A 141 -21.70 10.94 -4.41
C PRO A 141 -21.32 12.28 -3.78
N GLU A 142 -21.42 13.35 -4.56
CA GLU A 142 -21.29 14.71 -4.04
C GLU A 142 -22.49 15.09 -3.17
N ALA A 143 -22.30 16.05 -2.26
CA ALA A 143 -23.38 16.55 -1.43
C ALA A 143 -24.55 17.06 -2.29
N GLY A 144 -25.78 16.65 -1.92
CA GLY A 144 -26.99 16.97 -2.67
C GLY A 144 -27.29 16.04 -3.85
N GLN A 145 -26.38 15.14 -4.21
CA GLN A 145 -26.64 14.09 -5.19
C GLN A 145 -27.31 12.86 -4.54
N PRO A 146 -28.10 12.09 -5.29
CA PRO A 146 -28.68 10.86 -4.78
C PRO A 146 -27.60 9.82 -4.47
N ALA A 147 -27.96 8.83 -3.66
CA ALA A 147 -27.09 7.68 -3.39
C ALA A 147 -26.72 6.96 -4.70
N LYS A 148 -25.46 6.51 -4.79
CA LYS A 148 -24.92 5.76 -5.93
C LYS A 148 -24.36 4.45 -5.42
N GLU A 149 -24.76 3.34 -6.03
CA GLU A 149 -24.30 2.00 -5.66
C GLU A 149 -24.45 1.68 -4.16
N GLY A 150 -25.53 2.17 -3.54
CA GLY A 150 -25.79 1.98 -2.11
C GLY A 150 -25.05 2.93 -1.17
N LEU A 151 -24.19 3.81 -1.70
CA LEU A 151 -23.48 4.82 -0.93
C LEU A 151 -24.21 6.16 -0.97
N PRO A 152 -24.67 6.70 0.17
CA PRO A 152 -25.16 8.07 0.26
C PRO A 152 -23.98 9.06 0.26
N PRO A 153 -24.19 10.34 -0.11
CA PRO A 153 -23.17 11.37 0.08
C PRO A 153 -22.80 11.53 1.57
N VAL A 154 -21.56 11.94 1.84
CA VAL A 154 -21.16 12.35 3.20
C VAL A 154 -21.92 13.63 3.57
N PRO A 155 -22.55 13.71 4.76
CA PRO A 155 -23.21 14.92 5.22
C PRO A 155 -22.27 16.12 5.24
N VAL A 156 -22.75 17.27 4.77
CA VAL A 156 -22.03 18.54 4.86
C VAL A 156 -22.28 19.13 6.25
N ARG A 157 -21.22 19.66 6.88
CA ARG A 157 -21.39 20.33 8.18
C ARG A 157 -22.35 21.51 8.05
N PRO A 158 -23.26 21.71 9.02
CA PRO A 158 -24.09 22.92 9.03
C PRO A 158 -23.21 24.15 9.29
N ALA A 159 -23.56 25.29 8.69
CA ALA A 159 -22.78 26.53 8.83
C ALA A 159 -22.68 27.03 10.28
N SER A 160 -23.59 26.60 11.16
CA SER A 160 -23.57 26.89 12.59
C SER A 160 -22.59 26.04 13.40
N ASP A 161 -22.08 24.92 12.86
CA ASP A 161 -21.07 24.10 13.55
C ASP A 161 -19.67 24.63 13.21
N LEU A 162 -19.11 25.33 14.20
CA LEU A 162 -17.79 25.96 14.14
C LEU A 162 -16.68 25.09 14.76
N ALA A 163 -17.00 23.88 15.22
CA ALA A 163 -15.99 22.99 15.78
C ALA A 163 -14.97 22.61 14.71
N MET A 164 -13.68 22.68 15.06
CA MET A 164 -12.58 22.40 14.13
C MET A 164 -12.59 20.94 13.63
N ASP A 165 -13.19 20.03 14.39
CA ASP A 165 -13.29 18.60 14.09
C ASP A 165 -14.62 18.19 13.43
N ALA A 166 -15.51 19.15 13.11
CA ALA A 166 -16.86 18.83 12.67
C ALA A 166 -16.90 17.96 11.40
N GLU A 167 -15.97 18.19 10.48
CA GLU A 167 -15.84 17.45 9.22
C GLU A 167 -15.33 16.03 9.47
N GLU A 168 -14.38 15.88 10.39
CA GLU A 168 -13.85 14.57 10.80
C GLU A 168 -14.93 13.75 11.53
N ARG A 169 -15.71 14.38 12.42
CA ARG A 169 -16.84 13.72 13.10
C ARG A 169 -17.92 13.29 12.11
N ALA A 170 -18.26 14.13 11.13
CA ALA A 170 -19.23 13.79 10.09
C ALA A 170 -18.75 12.60 9.23
N TRP A 171 -17.47 12.61 8.84
CA TRP A 171 -16.86 11.49 8.15
C TRP A 171 -16.88 10.21 8.99
N ALA A 172 -16.45 10.28 10.25
CA ALA A 172 -16.39 9.12 11.15
C ALA A 172 -17.77 8.49 11.34
N ALA A 173 -18.82 9.31 11.54
CA ALA A 173 -20.18 8.83 11.69
C ALA A 173 -20.73 8.18 10.40
N TRP A 174 -20.40 8.74 9.23
CA TRP A 174 -20.76 8.17 7.93
C TRP A 174 -20.00 6.87 7.67
N HIS A 175 -18.69 6.85 7.92
CA HIS A 175 -17.82 5.70 7.71
C HIS A 175 -18.22 4.51 8.58
N ALA A 176 -18.57 4.74 9.84
CA ALA A 176 -19.07 3.70 10.74
C ALA A 176 -20.29 2.93 10.18
N GLN A 177 -21.12 3.59 9.35
CA GLN A 177 -22.31 3.02 8.75
C GLN A 177 -22.07 2.43 7.36
N HIS A 178 -21.10 2.94 6.61
CA HIS A 178 -20.96 2.69 5.16
C HIS A 178 -19.60 2.13 4.73
N LYS A 179 -18.67 1.85 5.65
CA LYS A 179 -17.31 1.41 5.31
C LYS A 179 -17.26 0.11 4.51
N ALA A 180 -18.15 -0.83 4.80
CA ALA A 180 -18.21 -2.11 4.09
C ALA A 180 -18.66 -1.90 2.64
N GLU A 181 -19.70 -1.10 2.43
CA GLU A 181 -20.20 -0.73 1.11
C GLU A 181 -19.17 0.07 0.31
N LEU A 182 -18.44 0.98 0.97
CA LEU A 182 -17.40 1.80 0.33
C LEU A 182 -16.27 0.92 -0.19
N LYS A 183 -15.75 0.03 0.66
CA LYS A 183 -14.72 -0.94 0.28
C LYS A 183 -15.20 -1.83 -0.85
N ALA A 184 -16.40 -2.41 -0.73
CA ALA A 184 -16.95 -3.29 -1.75
C ALA A 184 -17.16 -2.57 -3.10
N ALA A 185 -17.55 -1.30 -3.10
CA ALA A 185 -17.69 -0.50 -4.32
C ALA A 185 -16.34 -0.30 -5.01
N TRP A 186 -15.31 0.07 -4.25
CA TRP A 186 -13.95 0.22 -4.76
C TRP A 186 -13.36 -1.11 -5.25
N GLU A 187 -13.55 -2.21 -4.52
CA GLU A 187 -13.10 -3.54 -4.94
C GLU A 187 -13.74 -3.96 -6.27
N ARG A 188 -15.06 -3.80 -6.42
CA ARG A 188 -15.78 -4.09 -7.68
C ARG A 188 -15.23 -3.27 -8.83
N TRP A 189 -15.07 -1.95 -8.63
CA TRP A 189 -14.53 -1.08 -9.65
C TRP A 189 -13.11 -1.49 -10.03
N TRP A 190 -12.25 -1.77 -9.04
CA TRP A 190 -10.86 -2.13 -9.31
C TRP A 190 -10.74 -3.46 -10.06
N VAL A 191 -11.47 -4.51 -9.65
CA VAL A 191 -11.50 -5.80 -10.34
C VAL A 191 -11.91 -5.64 -11.81
N ALA A 192 -12.90 -4.79 -12.09
CA ALA A 192 -13.38 -4.55 -13.45
C ALA A 192 -12.38 -3.78 -14.33
N ASN A 193 -11.53 -2.92 -13.74
CA ASN A 193 -10.71 -1.97 -14.50
C ASN A 193 -9.20 -2.30 -14.48
N LYS A 194 -8.72 -3.12 -13.53
CA LYS A 194 -7.27 -3.29 -13.30
C LYS A 194 -6.49 -3.83 -14.49
N ALA A 195 -7.10 -4.60 -15.38
CA ALA A 195 -6.41 -5.12 -16.56
C ALA A 195 -5.99 -4.00 -17.53
N GLY A 196 -6.87 -3.01 -17.75
CA GLY A 196 -6.64 -1.90 -18.67
C GLY A 196 -6.21 -0.59 -18.01
N PHE A 197 -6.19 -0.53 -16.68
CA PHE A 197 -5.88 0.70 -15.96
C PHE A 197 -4.41 1.12 -16.12
N THR A 198 -4.24 2.39 -16.48
CA THR A 198 -2.98 3.15 -16.48
C THR A 198 -3.14 4.33 -15.54
N LEU A 199 -2.11 4.59 -14.73
CA LEU A 199 -2.06 5.79 -13.91
C LEU A 199 -2.06 7.03 -14.80
N LYS A 200 -2.71 8.08 -14.32
CA LYS A 200 -2.77 9.38 -14.99
C LYS A 200 -1.54 10.21 -14.68
#